data_AF-A0A442FRH9-F1
#
_entry.id   AF-A0A442FRH9-F1
#
_cell.length_a   1.000
_cell.length_b   1.000
_cell.length_c   1.000
_cell.angle_alpha   90.00
_cell.angle_beta   90.00
_cell.angle_gamma   90.00
#
_symmetry.space_group_name_H-M   'P 1'
#
loop_
_entity.id
_entity.type
_entity.pdbx_description
1 polymer ?
#
loop_
_entity_poly.entity_id
_entity_poly.type
_entity_poly.pdbx_seq_one_letter_code
_entity_poly.pdbx_strand_id
1 'polypeptide(L)'
;MFGRKPISQEKLRETVAPEPAANDSHTSKPSSQPQTLIERAVPVKAEKSEQYYGLKREVFSALIAAIDVAALSAMNNDQARKEIGEIINDILAAKKAGITLSEENELLDDICNDILGYGPLEPLLARDDIADIMVNGAERIFIEVGGQVQETGIRFRDDEQLLNICQRIVSQVGRRVDESSPICDARLPDGSRVNVIAPPLAIDGPALTIRKFKKDKLTIDQLVKFGSITPEGAEILKIIGRTRCNVLISGGTGSGKTTLLNCLTGYIDHGERIITCEDAAELQLQQPHVVRLETRPPNIEGQGEITMRDLVRNCLRMRPERIIVGEVRGPEAFDLLQAMNTGHDGSMGTLHANSPREAISRIESMITMGGYSLPSKVIREMLVSSVDVIIQASRLRDGSRRITQITEVLGMEGDVVTTQELFVYDILGEDANGRIIGRHRSTGIGRPAFWDRARYYGEEIRLAAALDAAELKKAA
;
A
#
# COMPACT_ATOMS: atom_id res chain seq x y z
N MET A 1 -37.58 81.55 19.47
CA MET A 1 -36.66 82.27 20.36
C MET A 1 -35.25 82.05 19.81
N PHE A 2 -34.65 83.14 19.33
CA PHE A 2 -33.23 83.44 18.99
C PHE A 2 -32.22 82.28 18.95
N GLY A 3 -31.39 82.06 17.91
CA GLY A 3 -30.73 82.91 16.91
C GLY A 3 -29.29 82.35 16.76
N ARG A 4 -28.51 82.40 15.67
CA ARG A 4 -28.51 83.03 14.33
C ARG A 4 -27.63 82.13 13.42
N LYS A 5 -27.93 82.14 12.11
CA LYS A 5 -27.19 81.53 10.99
C LYS A 5 -25.98 82.42 10.52
N PRO A 6 -25.47 82.38 9.26
CA PRO A 6 -24.47 81.46 8.64
C PRO A 6 -23.37 82.23 7.82
N ILE A 7 -22.30 81.59 7.31
CA ILE A 7 -21.39 82.07 6.22
C ILE A 7 -20.70 80.81 5.62
N SER A 8 -20.92 80.28 4.41
CA SER A 8 -20.72 80.69 2.99
C SER A 8 -19.29 80.52 2.41
N GLN A 9 -19.23 79.66 1.38
CA GLN A 9 -18.48 79.72 0.09
C GLN A 9 -16.94 79.53 -0.02
N GLU A 10 -16.62 78.57 -0.92
CA GLU A 10 -15.57 78.54 -1.97
C GLU A 10 -14.09 78.78 -1.65
N LYS A 11 -13.23 77.80 -2.01
CA LYS A 11 -12.30 77.91 -3.16
C LYS A 11 -11.49 76.64 -3.44
N LEU A 12 -11.35 76.36 -4.73
CA LEU A 12 -10.42 75.42 -5.38
C LEU A 12 -8.94 75.78 -5.16
N ARG A 13 -8.07 74.76 -5.17
CA ARG A 13 -6.66 74.73 -5.67
C ARG A 13 -6.07 73.31 -5.43
N GLU A 14 -5.86 72.53 -6.47
CA GLU A 14 -4.62 72.37 -7.25
C GLU A 14 -3.52 71.52 -6.57
N THR A 15 -3.39 70.28 -7.04
CA THR A 15 -2.13 69.50 -7.14
C THR A 15 -2.22 68.71 -8.44
N VAL A 16 -1.82 69.29 -9.57
CA VAL A 16 -0.50 69.17 -10.23
C VAL A 16 -0.12 67.71 -10.50
N ALA A 17 -0.20 67.38 -11.79
CA ALA A 17 0.17 66.12 -12.43
C ALA A 17 1.69 65.90 -12.45
N PRO A 18 2.15 64.65 -12.68
CA PRO A 18 3.43 64.41 -13.33
C PRO A 18 3.21 64.04 -14.81
N GLU A 19 3.76 64.88 -15.68
CA GLU A 19 4.22 64.54 -17.03
C GLU A 19 5.77 64.65 -17.02
N PRO A 20 6.52 64.17 -18.03
CA PRO A 20 6.23 63.09 -18.98
C PRO A 20 7.46 62.17 -19.17
N ALA A 21 7.27 61.02 -19.81
CA ALA A 21 8.35 60.35 -20.54
C ALA A 21 7.85 59.93 -21.93
N ALA A 22 8.15 60.77 -22.92
CA ALA A 22 8.17 60.45 -24.33
C ALA A 22 9.43 59.57 -24.63
N ASN A 23 9.54 58.75 -25.66
CA ASN A 23 8.71 58.51 -26.83
C ASN A 23 9.08 57.15 -27.44
N ASP A 24 8.09 56.50 -28.06
CA ASP A 24 8.14 55.67 -29.27
C ASP A 24 9.20 54.57 -29.45
N SER A 25 8.72 53.32 -29.51
CA SER A 25 8.39 52.64 -30.78
C SER A 25 8.53 51.12 -30.65
N HIS A 26 7.43 50.37 -30.59
CA HIS A 26 7.46 48.97 -31.00
C HIS A 26 6.14 48.51 -31.62
N THR A 27 6.27 48.20 -32.90
CA THR A 27 5.38 47.44 -33.77
C THR A 27 5.00 46.08 -33.18
N SER A 28 3.73 45.73 -33.37
CA SER A 28 3.02 44.48 -33.08
C SER A 28 3.75 43.16 -33.39
N LYS A 29 3.66 42.18 -32.48
CA LYS A 29 3.65 40.73 -32.76
C LYS A 29 2.76 39.95 -31.76
N PRO A 30 2.22 38.78 -32.14
CA PRO A 30 1.04 38.17 -31.50
C PRO A 30 1.36 37.18 -30.38
N SER A 31 0.40 37.11 -29.45
CA SER A 31 0.04 36.04 -28.49
C SER A 31 1.05 34.91 -28.24
N SER A 32 1.67 34.94 -27.06
CA SER A 32 2.41 33.82 -26.46
C SER A 32 1.46 32.69 -26.04
N GLN A 33 1.72 31.50 -26.56
CA GLN A 33 1.15 30.21 -26.13
C GLN A 33 1.39 29.94 -24.63
N PRO A 34 0.57 29.08 -23.99
CA PRO A 34 0.77 28.70 -22.60
C PRO A 34 2.12 28.00 -22.46
N GLN A 35 2.95 28.50 -21.55
CA GLN A 35 4.20 27.88 -21.16
C GLN A 35 3.90 26.46 -20.67
N THR A 36 4.30 25.48 -21.47
CA THR A 36 4.39 24.08 -21.10
C THR A 36 5.19 24.00 -19.80
N LEU A 37 4.55 23.49 -18.76
CA LEU A 37 5.22 23.02 -17.56
C LEU A 37 6.29 22.03 -18.02
N ILE A 38 7.55 22.44 -17.95
CA ILE A 38 8.69 21.57 -18.20
C ILE A 38 8.61 20.48 -17.12
N GLU A 39 8.14 19.30 -17.54
CA GLU A 39 8.37 18.04 -16.86
C GLU A 39 9.86 18.00 -16.49
N ARG A 40 10.17 18.10 -15.20
CA ARG A 40 11.51 17.78 -14.72
C ARG A 40 11.70 16.28 -14.91
N ALA A 41 12.09 15.89 -16.11
CA ALA A 41 12.69 14.58 -16.35
C ALA A 41 13.91 14.48 -15.44
N VAL A 42 13.82 13.60 -14.45
CA VAL A 42 14.98 13.16 -13.68
C VAL A 42 15.97 12.60 -14.71
N PRO A 43 17.25 12.98 -14.69
CA PRO A 43 18.20 12.50 -15.68
C PRO A 43 18.30 10.98 -15.54
N VAL A 44 17.79 10.26 -16.54
CA VAL A 44 18.13 8.86 -16.75
C VAL A 44 19.65 8.83 -16.93
N LYS A 45 20.37 8.15 -16.03
CA LYS A 45 21.83 7.92 -16.20
C LYS A 45 22.05 7.46 -17.64
N ALA A 46 23.01 8.07 -18.33
CA ALA A 46 23.37 7.72 -19.70
C ALA A 46 23.51 6.19 -19.84
N GLU A 47 22.91 5.60 -20.87
CA GLU A 47 23.11 4.19 -21.20
C GLU A 47 24.61 3.89 -21.19
N LYS A 48 25.04 2.94 -20.35
CA LYS A 48 26.44 2.52 -20.31
C LYS A 48 26.79 1.92 -21.67
N SER A 49 27.97 2.24 -22.19
CA SER A 49 28.40 1.75 -23.51
C SER A 49 28.50 0.21 -23.54
N GLU A 50 28.24 -0.40 -24.69
CA GLU A 50 28.48 -1.84 -24.93
C GLU A 50 29.90 -2.29 -24.51
N GLN A 51 30.88 -1.40 -24.65
CA GLN A 51 32.26 -1.65 -24.22
C GLN A 51 32.38 -1.86 -22.70
N TYR A 52 31.60 -1.12 -21.89
CA TYR A 52 31.58 -1.30 -20.44
C TYR A 52 30.99 -2.67 -20.06
N TYR A 53 29.88 -3.06 -20.68
CA TYR A 53 29.26 -4.37 -20.43
C TYR A 53 30.16 -5.53 -20.87
N GLY A 54 30.87 -5.38 -22.00
CA GLY A 54 31.90 -6.33 -22.44
C GLY A 54 33.03 -6.48 -21.42
N LEU A 55 33.59 -5.36 -20.95
CA LEU A 55 34.63 -5.37 -19.90
C LEU A 55 34.13 -6.01 -18.61
N LYS A 56 32.92 -5.66 -18.17
CA LYS A 56 32.28 -6.24 -16.97
C LYS A 56 32.16 -7.75 -17.09
N ARG A 57 31.74 -8.26 -18.26
CA ARG A 57 31.63 -9.71 -18.50
C ARG A 57 32.97 -10.43 -18.40
N GLU A 58 34.02 -9.85 -18.97
CA GLU A 58 35.37 -10.43 -18.89
C GLU A 58 35.93 -10.42 -17.47
N VAL A 59 35.82 -9.29 -16.76
CA VAL A 59 36.32 -9.15 -15.38
C VAL A 59 35.56 -10.09 -14.44
N PHE A 60 34.23 -10.16 -14.58
CA PHE A 60 33.42 -11.08 -13.78
C PHE A 60 33.78 -12.54 -14.03
N SER A 61 33.98 -12.95 -15.29
CA SER A 61 34.38 -14.33 -15.61
C SER A 61 35.75 -14.68 -15.02
N ALA A 62 36.70 -13.74 -15.05
CA ALA A 62 38.02 -13.94 -14.42
C ALA A 62 37.93 -13.99 -12.89
N LEU A 63 37.06 -13.16 -12.29
CA LEU A 63 36.80 -13.15 -10.86
C LEU A 63 36.21 -14.47 -10.38
N ILE A 64 35.17 -14.99 -11.04
CA ILE A 64 34.56 -16.28 -10.68
C ILE A 64 35.56 -17.44 -10.78
N ALA A 65 36.49 -17.39 -11.73
CA ALA A 65 37.55 -18.39 -11.86
C ALA A 65 38.63 -18.27 -10.77
N ALA A 66 38.81 -17.09 -10.20
CA ALA A 66 39.81 -16.80 -9.17
C ALA A 66 39.28 -16.92 -7.74
N ILE A 67 37.96 -16.82 -7.54
CA ILE A 67 37.35 -16.74 -6.23
C ILE A 67 36.92 -18.11 -5.70
N ASP A 68 37.18 -18.36 -4.41
CA ASP A 68 36.59 -19.48 -3.70
C ASP A 68 35.24 -19.03 -3.10
N VAL A 69 34.15 -19.45 -3.75
CA VAL A 69 32.77 -19.14 -3.33
C VAL A 69 32.48 -19.62 -1.90
N ALA A 70 33.14 -20.69 -1.44
CA ALA A 70 32.98 -21.20 -0.08
C ALA A 70 33.66 -20.28 0.96
N ALA A 71 34.79 -19.66 0.60
CA ALA A 71 35.49 -18.72 1.46
C ALA A 71 34.72 -17.39 1.61
N LEU A 72 34.18 -16.86 0.50
CA LEU A 72 33.34 -15.66 0.50
C LEU A 72 32.09 -15.79 1.38
N SER A 73 31.45 -16.95 1.36
CA SER A 73 30.21 -17.20 2.10
C SER A 73 30.41 -17.22 3.63
N ALA A 74 31.65 -17.36 4.10
CA ALA A 74 32.01 -17.33 5.52
C ALA A 74 32.35 -15.92 6.04
N MET A 75 32.47 -14.93 5.15
CA MET A 75 32.88 -13.57 5.47
C MET A 75 31.67 -12.65 5.68
N ASN A 76 31.88 -11.54 6.40
CA ASN A 76 30.89 -10.46 6.40
C ASN A 76 30.98 -9.63 5.11
N ASN A 77 29.92 -8.89 4.78
CA ASN A 77 29.84 -8.13 3.51
C ASN A 77 30.99 -7.13 3.32
N ASP A 78 31.47 -6.50 4.40
CA ASP A 78 32.57 -5.53 4.34
C ASP A 78 33.91 -6.20 4.02
N GLN A 79 34.17 -7.40 4.57
CA GLN A 79 35.34 -8.20 4.27
C GLN A 79 35.29 -8.74 2.84
N ALA A 80 34.14 -9.33 2.44
CA ALA A 80 33.93 -9.86 1.10
C ALA A 80 34.13 -8.77 0.04
N ARG A 81 33.62 -7.55 0.27
CA ARG A 81 33.80 -6.41 -0.63
C ARG A 81 35.26 -6.01 -0.81
N LYS A 82 36.04 -6.01 0.28
CA LYS A 82 37.48 -5.70 0.21
C LYS A 82 38.24 -6.73 -0.61
N GLU A 83 37.99 -8.01 -0.36
CA GLU A 83 38.65 -9.11 -1.05
C GLU A 83 38.29 -9.15 -2.55
N ILE A 84 37.02 -8.96 -2.88
CA ILE A 84 36.57 -8.78 -4.26
C ILE A 84 37.27 -7.60 -4.92
N GLY A 85 37.41 -6.48 -4.20
CA GLY A 85 38.11 -5.29 -4.69
C GLY A 85 39.59 -5.54 -5.00
N GLU A 86 40.30 -6.25 -4.13
CA GLU A 86 41.70 -6.62 -4.35
C GLU A 86 41.87 -7.48 -5.61
N ILE A 87 41.02 -8.49 -5.79
CA ILE A 87 41.06 -9.37 -6.96
C ILE A 87 40.70 -8.61 -8.25
N ILE A 88 39.70 -7.72 -8.21
CA ILE A 88 39.32 -6.90 -9.37
C ILE A 88 40.49 -6.00 -9.79
N ASN A 89 41.16 -5.35 -8.84
CA ASN A 89 42.31 -4.50 -9.13
C ASN A 89 43.44 -5.29 -9.81
N ASP A 90 43.73 -6.50 -9.34
CA ASP A 90 44.73 -7.39 -9.94
C ASP A 90 44.35 -7.79 -11.38
N ILE A 91 43.07 -8.10 -11.62
CA ILE A 91 42.55 -8.45 -12.95
C ILE A 91 42.63 -7.26 -13.91
N LEU A 92 42.25 -6.05 -13.46
CA LEU A 92 42.29 -4.83 -14.25
C LEU A 92 43.72 -4.42 -14.59
N ALA A 93 44.64 -4.53 -13.63
CA ALA A 93 46.06 -4.28 -13.81
C ALA A 93 46.68 -5.26 -14.83
N ALA A 94 46.35 -6.55 -14.73
CA ALA A 94 46.82 -7.58 -15.67
C ALA A 94 46.30 -7.34 -17.10
N LYS A 95 45.06 -6.87 -17.25
CA LYS A 95 44.42 -6.60 -18.54
C LYS A 95 44.82 -5.26 -19.17
N LYS A 96 45.53 -4.38 -18.45
CA LYS A 96 45.81 -2.98 -18.88
C LYS A 96 44.54 -2.25 -19.32
N ALA A 97 43.44 -2.43 -18.58
CA ALA A 97 42.19 -1.76 -18.88
C ALA A 97 42.40 -0.23 -18.79
N GLY A 98 42.18 0.48 -19.89
CA GLY A 98 42.34 1.94 -19.96
C GLY A 98 41.16 2.69 -19.34
N ILE A 99 40.79 2.34 -18.10
CA ILE A 99 39.66 2.92 -17.37
C ILE A 99 40.12 3.93 -16.32
N THR A 100 39.25 4.88 -16.02
CA THR A 100 39.45 5.86 -14.95
C THR A 100 39.17 5.24 -13.58
N LEU A 101 39.72 5.83 -12.51
CA LEU A 101 39.42 5.45 -11.12
C LEU A 101 37.91 5.50 -10.81
N SER A 102 37.14 6.36 -11.49
CA SER A 102 35.69 6.43 -11.30
C SER A 102 34.97 5.24 -11.92
N GLU A 103 35.40 4.80 -13.10
CA GLU A 103 34.85 3.62 -13.79
C GLU A 103 35.23 2.33 -13.08
N GLU A 104 36.44 2.27 -12.52
CA GLU A 104 36.90 1.16 -11.69
C GLU A 104 36.04 1.01 -10.42
N ASN A 105 35.77 2.12 -9.71
CA ASN A 105 34.89 2.10 -8.55
C ASN A 105 33.44 1.71 -8.91
N GLU A 106 32.89 2.23 -10.02
CA GLU A 106 31.55 1.80 -10.49
C GLU A 106 31.52 0.31 -10.87
N LEU A 107 32.59 -0.21 -11.49
CA LEU A 107 32.69 -1.62 -11.85
C LEU A 107 32.78 -2.51 -10.61
N LEU A 108 33.56 -2.10 -9.61
CA LEU A 108 33.64 -2.78 -8.33
C LEU A 108 32.27 -2.83 -7.65
N ASP A 109 31.57 -1.70 -7.59
CA ASP A 109 30.22 -1.62 -6.99
C ASP A 109 29.23 -2.52 -7.73
N ASP A 110 29.23 -2.49 -9.07
CA ASP A 110 28.37 -3.33 -9.90
C ASP A 110 28.65 -4.83 -9.66
N ILE A 111 29.92 -5.24 -9.60
CA ILE A 111 30.31 -6.65 -9.37
C ILE A 111 30.00 -7.08 -7.94
N CYS A 112 30.22 -6.21 -6.95
CA CYS A 112 29.85 -6.48 -5.57
C CYS A 112 28.34 -6.65 -5.41
N ASN A 113 27.53 -5.81 -6.08
CA ASN A 113 26.09 -5.98 -6.11
C ASN A 113 25.68 -7.30 -6.78
N ASP A 114 26.39 -7.71 -7.84
CA ASP A 114 26.11 -9.00 -8.52
C ASP A 114 26.43 -10.21 -7.62
N ILE A 115 27.49 -10.15 -6.80
CA ILE A 115 27.93 -11.27 -5.96
C ILE A 115 27.23 -11.28 -4.60
N LEU A 116 27.09 -10.12 -3.95
CA LEU A 116 26.62 -9.98 -2.57
C LEU A 116 25.18 -9.44 -2.47
N GLY A 117 24.72 -8.67 -3.46
CA GLY A 117 23.43 -7.98 -3.45
C GLY A 117 22.41 -8.56 -4.44
N TYR A 118 21.55 -7.68 -4.96
CA TYR A 118 20.54 -8.01 -5.98
C TYR A 118 20.95 -7.57 -7.40
N GLY A 119 22.26 -7.41 -7.64
CA GLY A 119 22.83 -7.03 -8.93
C GLY A 119 22.28 -5.70 -9.47
N PRO A 120 21.86 -5.65 -10.75
CA PRO A 120 21.33 -4.42 -11.36
C PRO A 120 20.08 -3.84 -10.68
N LEU A 121 19.41 -4.60 -9.81
CA LEU A 121 18.19 -4.16 -9.13
C LEU A 121 18.45 -3.26 -7.91
N GLU A 122 19.67 -3.27 -7.34
CA GLU A 122 19.99 -2.49 -6.13
C GLU A 122 19.57 -1.01 -6.20
N PRO A 123 19.87 -0.26 -7.29
CA PRO A 123 19.47 1.14 -7.40
C PRO A 123 17.94 1.33 -7.46
N LEU A 124 17.20 0.36 -8.01
CA LEU A 124 15.75 0.39 -8.07
C LEU A 124 15.13 0.03 -6.72
N LEU A 125 15.71 -0.95 -6.01
CA LEU A 125 15.29 -1.34 -4.67
C LEU A 125 15.53 -0.22 -3.65
N ALA A 126 16.56 0.60 -3.82
CA ALA A 126 16.81 1.76 -2.95
C ALA A 126 15.78 2.90 -3.09
N ARG A 127 15.05 2.98 -4.21
CA ARG A 127 14.13 4.07 -4.55
C ARG A 127 12.73 3.91 -3.94
N ASP A 128 12.40 4.68 -2.91
CA ASP A 128 11.10 4.58 -2.21
C ASP A 128 9.88 5.06 -3.05
N ASP A 129 10.10 5.75 -4.18
CA ASP A 129 9.06 6.21 -5.09
C ASP A 129 8.52 5.11 -6.03
N ILE A 130 9.24 3.98 -6.16
CA ILE A 130 8.85 2.84 -6.99
C ILE A 130 7.87 1.93 -6.24
N ALA A 131 6.76 1.58 -6.89
CA ALA A 131 5.76 0.65 -6.35
C ALA A 131 6.02 -0.80 -6.77
N ASP A 132 6.28 -1.04 -8.06
CA ASP A 132 6.52 -2.36 -8.64
C ASP A 132 7.77 -2.32 -9.54
N ILE A 133 8.57 -3.40 -9.55
CA ILE A 133 9.68 -3.65 -10.47
C ILE A 133 9.34 -4.92 -11.24
N MET A 134 9.36 -4.88 -12.57
CA MET A 134 9.00 -6.00 -13.44
C MET A 134 10.14 -6.26 -14.42
N VAL A 135 10.74 -7.44 -14.35
CA VAL A 135 11.86 -7.88 -15.19
C VAL A 135 11.35 -8.95 -16.14
N ASN A 136 11.50 -8.71 -17.43
CA ASN A 136 11.09 -9.60 -18.51
C ASN A 136 12.32 -10.05 -19.29
N GLY A 137 12.99 -11.10 -18.80
CA GLY A 137 14.30 -11.53 -19.27
C GLY A 137 15.41 -10.54 -18.89
N ALA A 138 16.64 -10.82 -19.32
CA ALA A 138 17.79 -10.00 -18.98
C ALA A 138 17.72 -8.54 -19.51
N GLU A 139 17.02 -8.31 -20.61
CA GLU A 139 17.11 -7.06 -21.38
C GLU A 139 16.11 -5.97 -20.98
N ARG A 140 14.93 -6.34 -20.46
CA ARG A 140 13.81 -5.40 -20.31
C ARG A 140 13.33 -5.34 -18.87
N ILE A 141 13.55 -4.20 -18.23
CA ILE A 141 13.11 -3.92 -16.86
C ILE A 141 12.19 -2.71 -16.85
N PHE A 142 11.01 -2.87 -16.26
CA PHE A 142 9.99 -1.84 -16.09
C PHE A 142 9.81 -1.52 -14.61
N ILE A 143 9.42 -0.29 -14.30
CA ILE A 143 9.07 0.16 -12.95
C ILE A 143 7.73 0.90 -12.97
N GLU A 144 6.97 0.79 -11.88
CA GLU A 144 5.79 1.62 -11.65
C GLU A 144 6.14 2.79 -10.72
N VAL A 145 5.99 4.02 -11.19
CA VAL A 145 6.14 5.24 -10.39
C VAL A 145 4.85 6.05 -10.51
N GLY A 146 4.25 6.39 -9.36
CA GLY A 146 3.01 7.18 -9.34
C GLY A 146 1.82 6.55 -10.07
N GLY A 147 1.78 5.22 -10.22
CA GLY A 147 0.72 4.51 -10.94
C GLY A 147 0.91 4.41 -12.45
N GLN A 148 2.06 4.85 -12.97
CA GLN A 148 2.42 4.72 -14.38
C GLN A 148 3.62 3.78 -14.54
N VAL A 149 3.54 2.87 -15.52
CA VAL A 149 4.61 1.94 -15.86
C VAL A 149 5.54 2.59 -16.88
N GLN A 150 6.84 2.52 -16.62
CA GLN A 150 7.89 3.03 -17.50
C GLN A 150 9.02 2.01 -17.63
N GLU A 151 9.59 1.90 -18.83
CA GLU A 151 10.81 1.12 -19.06
C GLU A 151 12.02 1.84 -18.47
N THR A 152 12.97 1.07 -17.96
CA THR A 152 14.24 1.57 -17.42
C THR A 152 15.37 1.31 -18.41
N GLY A 153 16.48 2.05 -18.28
CA GLY A 153 17.72 1.74 -19.01
C GLY A 153 18.61 0.69 -18.32
N ILE A 154 18.10 0.01 -17.28
CA ILE A 154 18.87 -0.98 -16.51
C ILE A 154 18.61 -2.37 -17.11
N ARG A 155 19.68 -3.17 -17.24
CA ARG A 155 19.64 -4.53 -17.78
C ARG A 155 20.56 -5.46 -17.00
N PHE A 156 20.25 -6.75 -17.06
CA PHE A 156 21.15 -7.82 -16.65
C PHE A 156 22.12 -8.12 -17.79
N ARG A 157 23.23 -8.77 -17.46
CA ARG A 157 24.24 -9.24 -18.41
C ARG A 157 23.71 -10.35 -19.31
N ASP A 158 22.99 -11.29 -18.70
CA ASP A 158 22.39 -12.46 -19.34
C ASP A 158 21.31 -13.08 -18.43
N ASP A 159 20.52 -13.98 -19.00
CA ASP A 159 19.47 -14.70 -18.28
C ASP A 159 20.04 -15.57 -17.15
N GLU A 160 21.30 -16.02 -17.27
CA GLU A 160 21.99 -16.76 -16.22
C GLU A 160 22.21 -15.90 -14.98
N GLN A 161 22.65 -14.64 -15.14
CA GLN A 161 22.76 -13.69 -14.04
C GLN A 161 21.40 -13.46 -13.37
N LEU A 162 20.35 -13.22 -14.17
CA LEU A 162 19.00 -13.01 -13.65
C LEU A 162 18.53 -14.23 -12.86
N LEU A 163 18.70 -15.44 -13.40
CA LEU A 163 18.33 -16.69 -12.73
C LEU A 163 19.09 -16.87 -11.41
N ASN A 164 20.39 -16.58 -11.37
CA ASN A 164 21.20 -16.65 -10.16
C ASN A 164 20.71 -15.69 -9.06
N ILE A 165 20.30 -14.47 -9.44
CA ILE A 165 19.72 -13.50 -8.51
C ILE A 165 18.36 -13.98 -8.01
N CYS A 166 17.51 -14.50 -8.90
CA CYS A 166 16.24 -15.12 -8.54
C CYS A 166 16.44 -16.27 -7.53
N GLN A 167 17.39 -17.17 -7.79
CA GLN A 167 17.75 -18.28 -6.90
C GLN A 167 18.22 -17.82 -5.52
N ARG A 168 19.01 -16.73 -5.48
CA ARG A 168 19.46 -16.10 -4.22
C ARG A 168 18.31 -15.52 -3.42
N ILE A 169 17.37 -14.84 -4.08
CA ILE A 169 16.19 -14.27 -3.40
C ILE A 169 15.32 -15.39 -2.80
N VAL A 170 15.05 -16.45 -3.56
CA VAL A 170 14.17 -17.53 -3.07
C VAL A 170 14.85 -18.39 -1.99
N SER A 171 16.19 -18.55 -2.04
CA SER A 171 16.91 -19.34 -1.04
C SER A 171 16.94 -18.68 0.34
N GLN A 172 16.89 -17.35 0.41
CA GLN A 172 16.77 -16.60 1.67
C GLN A 172 15.50 -16.95 2.45
N VAL A 173 14.43 -17.38 1.77
CA VAL A 173 13.17 -17.84 2.39
C VAL A 173 13.04 -19.37 2.43
N GLY A 174 14.14 -20.09 2.23
CA GLY A 174 14.18 -21.55 2.24
C GLY A 174 13.46 -22.22 1.07
N ARG A 175 13.32 -21.51 -0.06
CA ARG A 175 12.68 -22.01 -1.29
C ARG A 175 13.70 -22.19 -2.41
N ARG A 176 13.27 -22.81 -3.50
CA ARG A 176 14.09 -23.08 -4.69
C ARG A 176 13.33 -22.69 -5.95
N VAL A 177 14.08 -22.29 -6.97
CA VAL A 177 13.57 -22.07 -8.32
C VAL A 177 14.56 -22.66 -9.32
N ASP A 178 14.10 -23.63 -10.09
CA ASP A 178 14.86 -24.35 -11.11
C ASP A 178 13.88 -24.98 -12.13
N GLU A 179 14.39 -25.72 -13.11
CA GLU A 179 13.55 -26.32 -14.16
C GLU A 179 12.47 -27.27 -13.62
N SER A 180 12.71 -27.88 -12.44
CA SER A 180 11.73 -28.77 -11.79
C SER A 180 10.67 -28.02 -10.99
N SER A 181 11.00 -26.81 -10.54
CA SER A 181 10.12 -25.91 -9.78
C SER A 181 10.21 -24.49 -10.34
N PRO A 182 9.65 -24.25 -11.55
CA PRO A 182 9.87 -23.00 -12.28
C PRO A 182 9.06 -21.81 -11.76
N ILE A 183 8.12 -21.98 -10.83
CA ILE A 183 7.34 -20.88 -10.24
C ILE A 183 7.68 -20.79 -8.75
N CYS A 184 8.00 -19.59 -8.27
CA CYS A 184 8.28 -19.37 -6.87
C CYS A 184 7.85 -17.99 -6.40
N ASP A 185 7.12 -17.93 -5.28
CA ASP A 185 6.93 -16.69 -4.52
C ASP A 185 7.95 -16.61 -3.38
N ALA A 186 8.47 -15.42 -3.11
CA ALA A 186 9.46 -15.15 -2.07
C ALA A 186 9.29 -13.74 -1.50
N ARG A 187 10.19 -13.39 -0.56
CA ARG A 187 10.25 -12.08 0.08
C ARG A 187 11.67 -11.59 0.21
N LEU A 188 11.84 -10.30 0.02
CA LEU A 188 13.07 -9.61 0.37
C LEU A 188 13.08 -9.25 1.87
N PRO A 189 14.26 -9.00 2.46
CA PRO A 189 14.39 -8.61 3.86
C PRO A 189 13.62 -7.33 4.25
N ASP A 190 13.36 -6.44 3.30
CA ASP A 190 12.56 -5.22 3.49
C ASP A 190 11.03 -5.47 3.51
N GLY A 191 10.60 -6.72 3.29
CA GLY A 191 9.19 -7.13 3.21
C GLY A 191 8.60 -7.07 1.81
N SER A 192 9.36 -6.63 0.80
CA SER A 192 8.90 -6.61 -0.59
C SER A 192 8.59 -8.03 -1.07
N ARG A 193 7.48 -8.18 -1.79
CA ARG A 193 7.03 -9.48 -2.31
C ARG A 193 7.68 -9.72 -3.65
N VAL A 194 8.10 -10.96 -3.87
CA VAL A 194 8.78 -11.37 -5.09
C VAL A 194 8.05 -12.54 -5.71
N ASN A 195 7.77 -12.47 -7.00
CA ASN A 195 7.33 -13.60 -7.82
C ASN A 195 8.39 -13.86 -8.89
N VAL A 196 8.76 -15.13 -9.04
CA VAL A 196 9.74 -15.62 -10.02
C VAL A 196 9.08 -16.67 -10.90
N ILE A 197 9.31 -16.56 -12.21
CA ILE A 197 9.00 -17.61 -13.17
C ILE A 197 10.26 -17.89 -14.00
N ALA A 198 10.74 -19.13 -13.98
CA ALA A 198 11.92 -19.58 -14.71
C ALA A 198 11.54 -20.43 -15.95
N PRO A 199 12.47 -20.60 -16.91
CA PRO A 199 12.33 -21.61 -17.95
C PRO A 199 12.09 -23.02 -17.35
N PRO A 200 11.31 -23.88 -18.03
CA PRO A 200 10.78 -23.73 -19.38
C PRO A 200 9.45 -22.95 -19.48
N LEU A 201 8.87 -22.48 -18.36
CA LEU A 201 7.60 -21.74 -18.40
C LEU A 201 7.76 -20.31 -18.95
N ALA A 202 8.87 -19.65 -18.59
CA ALA A 202 9.22 -18.35 -19.12
C ALA A 202 10.06 -18.53 -20.41
N ILE A 203 9.37 -18.53 -21.55
CA ILE A 203 9.96 -18.86 -22.87
C ILE A 203 11.03 -17.85 -23.28
N ASP A 204 10.82 -16.57 -22.95
CA ASP A 204 11.70 -15.45 -23.32
C ASP A 204 12.80 -15.17 -22.27
N GLY A 205 13.11 -16.15 -21.42
CA GLY A 205 14.04 -16.02 -20.29
C GLY A 205 13.31 -15.84 -18.95
N PRO A 206 14.03 -15.90 -17.80
CA PRO A 206 13.41 -15.77 -16.49
C PRO A 206 12.66 -14.45 -16.32
N ALA A 207 11.53 -14.49 -15.61
CA ALA A 207 10.74 -13.32 -15.26
C ALA A 207 10.70 -13.12 -13.75
N LEU A 208 10.78 -11.87 -13.31
CA LEU A 208 10.82 -11.49 -11.90
C LEU A 208 9.93 -10.26 -11.68
N THR A 209 8.98 -10.36 -10.76
CA THR A 209 8.16 -9.22 -10.33
C THR A 209 8.39 -8.96 -8.85
N ILE A 210 8.82 -7.75 -8.50
CA ILE A 210 8.98 -7.29 -7.13
C ILE A 210 7.94 -6.22 -6.85
N ARG A 211 7.01 -6.51 -5.95
CA ARG A 211 6.11 -5.50 -5.39
C ARG A 211 6.73 -4.93 -4.13
N LYS A 212 7.16 -3.68 -4.20
CA LYS A 212 7.89 -3.03 -3.12
C LYS A 212 7.00 -2.81 -1.90
N PHE A 213 7.56 -3.08 -0.73
CA PHE A 213 6.91 -2.77 0.52
C PHE A 213 6.97 -1.25 0.77
N LYS A 214 5.82 -0.58 0.72
CA LYS A 214 5.75 0.86 1.00
C LYS A 214 6.03 1.11 2.48
N LYS A 215 7.08 1.89 2.75
CA LYS A 215 7.44 2.34 4.11
C LYS A 215 6.47 3.39 4.67
N ASP A 216 5.82 4.15 3.80
CA ASP A 216 4.90 5.22 4.23
C ASP A 216 3.57 4.65 4.74
N LYS A 217 3.37 4.80 6.05
CA LYS A 217 2.14 4.45 6.74
C LYS A 217 1.07 5.48 6.42
N LEU A 218 0.09 5.10 5.60
CA LEU A 218 -1.10 5.92 5.41
C LEU A 218 -1.87 6.04 6.73
N THR A 219 -2.30 7.26 7.03
CA THR A 219 -3.08 7.62 8.22
C THR A 219 -4.50 8.04 7.82
N ILE A 220 -5.46 7.97 8.75
CA ILE A 220 -6.82 8.48 8.51
C ILE A 220 -6.80 9.96 8.09
N ASP A 221 -5.92 10.79 8.66
CA ASP A 221 -5.84 12.21 8.29
C ASP A 221 -5.33 12.40 6.85
N GLN A 222 -4.48 11.50 6.34
CA GLN A 222 -4.11 11.48 4.92
C GLN A 222 -5.28 11.03 4.04
N LEU A 223 -6.11 10.07 4.49
CA LEU A 223 -7.34 9.70 3.76
C LEU A 223 -8.29 10.90 3.62
N VAL A 224 -8.38 11.76 4.64
CA VAL A 224 -9.13 13.03 4.57
C VAL A 224 -8.51 13.97 3.54
N LYS A 225 -7.18 14.14 3.54
CA LYS A 225 -6.48 14.98 2.55
C LYS A 225 -6.68 14.50 1.11
N PHE A 226 -6.82 13.19 0.89
CA PHE A 226 -7.12 12.61 -0.43
C PHE A 226 -8.61 12.66 -0.81
N GLY A 227 -9.47 13.17 0.08
CA GLY A 227 -10.91 13.19 -0.11
C GLY A 227 -11.55 11.81 -0.08
N SER A 228 -10.87 10.79 0.45
CA SER A 228 -11.42 9.43 0.58
C SER A 228 -12.59 9.37 1.57
N ILE A 229 -12.57 10.25 2.57
CA ILE A 229 -13.61 10.47 3.57
C ILE A 229 -13.55 11.92 4.08
N THR A 230 -14.66 12.48 4.58
CA THR A 230 -14.65 13.81 5.21
C THR A 230 -14.05 13.77 6.62
N PRO A 231 -13.68 14.92 7.23
CA PRO A 231 -13.20 14.96 8.61
C PRO A 231 -14.16 14.34 9.63
N GLU A 232 -15.46 14.53 9.45
CA GLU A 232 -16.49 14.00 10.35
C GLU A 232 -16.56 12.47 10.24
N GLY A 233 -16.57 11.94 9.01
CA GLY A 233 -16.52 10.50 8.78
C GLY A 233 -15.21 9.87 9.28
N ALA A 234 -14.09 10.60 9.16
CA ALA A 234 -12.84 10.19 9.75
C ALA A 234 -12.93 10.07 11.27
N GLU A 235 -13.50 11.05 11.98
CA GLU A 235 -13.69 10.95 13.43
C GLU A 235 -14.55 9.73 13.82
N ILE A 236 -15.60 9.40 13.07
CA ILE A 236 -16.38 8.18 13.29
C ILE A 236 -15.49 6.92 13.19
N LEU A 237 -14.64 6.84 12.16
CA LEU A 237 -13.70 5.72 11.99
C LEU A 237 -12.67 5.62 13.13
N LYS A 238 -12.13 6.76 13.59
CA LYS A 238 -11.19 6.81 14.72
C LYS A 238 -11.84 6.24 15.99
N ILE A 239 -13.09 6.62 16.23
CA ILE A 239 -13.88 6.14 17.38
C ILE A 239 -14.11 4.64 17.26
N ILE A 240 -14.55 4.13 16.10
CA ILE A 240 -14.75 2.69 15.85
C ILE A 240 -13.49 1.88 16.17
N GLY A 241 -12.32 2.34 15.72
CA GLY A 241 -11.04 1.66 16.01
C GLY A 241 -10.69 1.63 17.50
N ARG A 242 -10.97 2.74 18.20
CA ARG A 242 -10.67 2.93 19.63
C ARG A 242 -11.61 2.20 20.57
N THR A 243 -12.88 2.06 20.20
CA THR A 243 -13.93 1.50 21.06
C THR A 243 -14.03 -0.02 21.00
N ARG A 244 -13.08 -0.71 20.35
CA ARG A 244 -13.07 -2.18 20.18
C ARG A 244 -14.32 -2.71 19.46
N CYS A 245 -14.80 -1.99 18.45
CA CYS A 245 -15.80 -2.57 17.54
C CYS A 245 -15.17 -3.66 16.69
N ASN A 246 -15.88 -4.78 16.53
CA ASN A 246 -15.56 -5.82 15.57
C ASN A 246 -15.95 -5.33 14.17
N VAL A 247 -14.96 -5.23 13.27
CA VAL A 247 -15.12 -4.54 11.99
C VAL A 247 -14.84 -5.47 10.82
N LEU A 248 -15.74 -5.47 9.84
CA LEU A 248 -15.47 -6.00 8.51
C LEU A 248 -15.30 -4.86 7.51
N ILE A 249 -14.19 -4.84 6.78
CA ILE A 249 -13.98 -3.90 5.68
C ILE A 249 -14.23 -4.62 4.36
N SER A 250 -15.24 -4.18 3.61
CA SER A 250 -15.62 -4.74 2.33
C SER A 250 -15.29 -3.83 1.15
N GLY A 251 -15.09 -4.41 -0.02
CA GLY A 251 -14.73 -3.67 -1.23
C GLY A 251 -14.13 -4.51 -2.35
N GLY A 252 -14.19 -3.98 -3.58
CA GLY A 252 -13.56 -4.57 -4.75
C GLY A 252 -12.03 -4.58 -4.71
N THR A 253 -11.40 -5.18 -5.73
CA THR A 253 -9.94 -5.14 -5.89
C THR A 253 -9.47 -3.71 -6.08
N GLY A 254 -8.38 -3.33 -5.40
CA GLY A 254 -7.80 -1.99 -5.51
C GLY A 254 -8.63 -0.86 -4.89
N SER A 255 -9.68 -1.15 -4.11
CA SER A 255 -10.47 -0.13 -3.41
C SER A 255 -9.79 0.46 -2.16
N GLY A 256 -8.70 -0.17 -1.70
CA GLY A 256 -7.93 0.30 -0.54
C GLY A 256 -8.34 -0.34 0.79
N LYS A 257 -8.95 -1.54 0.80
CA LYS A 257 -9.38 -2.25 2.02
C LYS A 257 -8.25 -2.42 3.04
N THR A 258 -7.14 -3.04 2.65
CA THR A 258 -6.01 -3.29 3.55
C THR A 258 -5.37 -1.99 4.02
N THR A 259 -5.36 -0.96 3.17
CA THR A 259 -4.94 0.39 3.55
C THR A 259 -5.84 0.98 4.64
N LEU A 260 -7.16 0.89 4.47
CA LEU A 260 -8.12 1.35 5.47
C LEU A 260 -8.01 0.56 6.77
N LEU A 261 -7.84 -0.76 6.67
CA LEU A 261 -7.59 -1.62 7.83
C LEU A 261 -6.36 -1.13 8.61
N ASN A 262 -5.24 -0.91 7.92
CA ASN A 262 -4.01 -0.39 8.53
C ASN A 262 -4.15 1.02 9.09
N CYS A 263 -5.06 1.84 8.55
CA CYS A 263 -5.37 3.16 9.11
C CYS A 263 -6.18 3.05 10.42
N LEU A 264 -7.15 2.12 10.48
CA LEU A 264 -7.95 1.88 11.69
C LEU A 264 -7.11 1.31 12.82
N THR A 265 -6.11 0.47 12.51
CA THR A 265 -5.24 -0.10 13.55
C THR A 265 -4.46 0.97 14.31
N GLY A 266 -4.23 2.16 13.74
CA GLY A 266 -3.60 3.29 14.42
C GLY A 266 -4.38 3.85 15.61
N TYR A 267 -5.64 3.44 15.80
CA TYR A 267 -6.49 3.87 16.91
C TYR A 267 -6.71 2.78 17.96
N ILE A 268 -6.05 1.63 17.80
CA ILE A 268 -5.99 0.59 18.82
C ILE A 268 -5.10 1.07 19.97
N ASP A 269 -5.51 0.82 21.21
CA ASP A 269 -4.74 1.25 22.38
C ASP A 269 -3.34 0.60 22.42
N HIS A 270 -2.33 1.36 22.85
CA HIS A 270 -0.93 0.91 22.86
C HIS A 270 -0.64 -0.26 23.80
N GLY A 271 -1.50 -0.52 24.79
CA GLY A 271 -1.40 -1.64 25.72
C GLY A 271 -1.96 -2.96 25.19
N GLU A 272 -2.66 -2.96 24.05
CA GLU A 272 -3.28 -4.17 23.50
C GLU A 272 -2.26 -5.06 22.76
N ARG A 273 -2.33 -6.37 23.01
CA ARG A 273 -1.67 -7.42 22.24
C ARG A 273 -2.48 -7.74 20.99
N ILE A 274 -1.89 -7.49 19.84
CA ILE A 274 -2.54 -7.67 18.55
C ILE A 274 -1.84 -8.77 17.78
N ILE A 275 -2.60 -9.65 17.16
CA ILE A 275 -2.07 -10.67 16.26
C ILE A 275 -2.64 -10.44 14.86
N THR A 276 -1.75 -10.31 13.87
CA THR A 276 -2.15 -10.21 12.47
C THR A 276 -1.97 -11.55 11.76
N CYS A 277 -2.94 -11.94 10.94
CA CYS A 277 -2.89 -13.12 10.07
C CYS A 277 -3.07 -12.66 8.62
N GLU A 278 -2.08 -12.88 7.78
CA GLU A 278 -2.08 -12.39 6.40
C GLU A 278 -1.53 -13.47 5.47
N ASP A 279 -2.00 -13.55 4.22
CA ASP A 279 -1.33 -14.43 3.23
C ASP A 279 0.11 -13.96 2.99
N ALA A 280 0.28 -12.65 3.08
CA ALA A 280 1.57 -12.01 3.08
C ALA A 280 1.41 -10.71 3.88
N ALA A 281 2.21 -10.51 4.93
CA ALA A 281 2.09 -9.33 5.78
C ALA A 281 2.28 -8.01 5.02
N GLU A 282 1.19 -7.23 4.97
CA GLU A 282 1.10 -5.85 4.51
C GLU A 282 0.88 -4.89 5.68
N LEU A 283 0.25 -5.36 6.75
CA LEU A 283 -0.11 -4.52 7.90
C LEU A 283 1.13 -4.07 8.68
N GLN A 284 1.11 -2.81 9.09
CA GLN A 284 2.20 -2.08 9.75
C GLN A 284 1.70 -1.35 10.99
N LEU A 285 1.37 -2.12 12.01
CA LEU A 285 0.85 -1.60 13.27
C LEU A 285 1.91 -0.77 14.02
N GLN A 286 1.43 0.19 14.82
CA GLN A 286 2.24 1.13 15.59
C GLN A 286 2.41 0.67 17.05
N GLN A 287 1.59 -0.28 17.49
CA GLN A 287 1.60 -0.80 18.84
C GLN A 287 2.86 -1.64 19.08
N PRO A 288 3.43 -1.62 20.29
CA PRO A 288 4.62 -2.40 20.63
C PRO A 288 4.31 -3.90 20.71
N HIS A 289 3.10 -4.27 21.13
CA HIS A 289 2.74 -5.66 21.38
C HIS A 289 2.07 -6.32 20.15
N VAL A 290 2.80 -6.45 19.05
CA VAL A 290 2.25 -7.05 17.81
C VAL A 290 2.95 -8.35 17.45
N VAL A 291 2.17 -9.39 17.14
CA VAL A 291 2.67 -10.62 16.52
C VAL A 291 2.14 -10.70 15.09
N ARG A 292 3.04 -10.84 14.10
CA ARG A 292 2.68 -10.93 12.68
C ARG A 292 2.82 -12.38 12.22
N LEU A 293 1.75 -12.94 11.70
CA LEU A 293 1.69 -14.31 11.20
C LEU A 293 1.38 -14.30 9.70
N GLU A 294 2.02 -15.21 8.98
CA GLU A 294 1.83 -15.40 7.55
C GLU A 294 1.43 -16.82 7.22
N THR A 295 0.58 -16.98 6.21
CA THR A 295 0.27 -18.31 5.68
C THR A 295 1.50 -18.88 4.98
N ARG A 296 1.53 -20.20 4.87
CA ARG A 296 2.61 -20.91 4.17
C ARG A 296 1.98 -21.82 3.12
N PRO A 297 2.24 -21.62 1.82
CA PRO A 297 1.81 -22.59 0.82
C PRO A 297 2.51 -23.94 1.04
N PRO A 298 1.95 -25.04 0.52
CA PRO A 298 2.64 -26.33 0.57
C PRO A 298 4.00 -26.27 -0.11
N ASN A 299 4.92 -27.13 0.32
CA ASN A 299 6.17 -27.36 -0.39
C ASN A 299 5.92 -28.08 -1.74
N ILE A 300 6.99 -28.33 -2.50
CA ILE A 300 6.93 -29.00 -3.81
C ILE A 300 6.31 -30.40 -3.72
N GLU A 301 6.41 -31.06 -2.55
CA GLU A 301 5.83 -32.38 -2.26
C GLU A 301 4.36 -32.30 -1.79
N GLY A 302 3.75 -31.11 -1.79
CA GLY A 302 2.37 -30.89 -1.34
C GLY A 302 2.18 -30.89 0.17
N GLN A 303 3.27 -30.80 0.95
CA GLN A 303 3.26 -30.92 2.42
C GLN A 303 3.54 -29.59 3.11
N GLY A 304 3.14 -29.49 4.38
CA GLY A 304 3.50 -28.37 5.25
C GLY A 304 2.75 -27.07 4.96
N GLU A 305 1.62 -27.13 4.25
CA GLU A 305 0.72 -25.99 4.13
C GLU A 305 0.26 -25.52 5.52
N ILE A 306 0.26 -24.20 5.73
CA ILE A 306 -0.34 -23.53 6.88
C ILE A 306 -1.33 -22.52 6.32
N THR A 307 -2.62 -22.81 6.48
CA THR A 307 -3.70 -22.00 5.94
C THR A 307 -4.03 -20.81 6.84
N MET A 308 -4.76 -19.83 6.32
CA MET A 308 -5.27 -18.71 7.13
C MET A 308 -6.09 -19.20 8.32
N ARG A 309 -6.87 -20.27 8.12
CA ARG A 309 -7.67 -20.90 9.17
C ARG A 309 -6.81 -21.47 10.30
N ASP A 310 -5.68 -22.09 9.96
CA ASP A 310 -4.74 -22.62 10.95
C ASP A 310 -4.15 -21.49 11.80
N LEU A 311 -3.80 -20.36 11.17
CA LEU A 311 -3.31 -19.18 11.88
C LEU A 311 -4.35 -18.62 12.84
N VAL A 312 -5.57 -18.36 12.37
CA VAL A 312 -6.64 -17.78 13.21
C VAL A 312 -6.97 -18.69 14.40
N ARG A 313 -7.04 -20.02 14.19
CA ARG A 313 -7.22 -20.97 15.29
C ARG A 313 -6.08 -20.97 16.28
N ASN A 314 -4.84 -20.86 15.80
CA ASN A 314 -3.68 -20.78 16.67
C ASN A 314 -3.67 -19.48 17.49
N CYS A 315 -4.14 -18.37 16.92
CA CYS A 315 -4.24 -17.08 17.62
C CYS A 315 -5.05 -17.18 18.91
N LEU A 316 -6.12 -17.97 18.95
CA LEU A 316 -6.96 -18.14 20.15
C LEU A 316 -6.18 -18.70 21.36
N ARG A 317 -5.00 -19.30 21.14
CA ARG A 317 -4.11 -19.81 22.20
C ARG A 317 -3.01 -18.84 22.62
N MET A 318 -2.89 -17.72 21.91
CA MET A 318 -1.82 -16.74 22.09
C MET A 318 -2.24 -15.57 22.99
N ARG A 319 -3.42 -15.67 23.62
CA ARG A 319 -4.05 -14.63 24.45
C ARG A 319 -4.02 -13.24 23.76
N PRO A 320 -4.55 -13.10 22.54
CA PRO A 320 -4.66 -11.79 21.92
C PRO A 320 -5.75 -10.97 22.60
N GLU A 321 -5.59 -9.66 22.58
CA GLU A 321 -6.70 -8.74 22.75
C GLU A 321 -7.48 -8.57 21.45
N ARG A 322 -6.78 -8.55 20.29
CA ARG A 322 -7.40 -8.45 18.96
C ARG A 322 -6.75 -9.40 17.96
N ILE A 323 -7.57 -9.98 17.08
CA ILE A 323 -7.11 -10.72 15.92
C ILE A 323 -7.47 -9.92 14.67
N ILE A 324 -6.48 -9.67 13.82
CA ILE A 324 -6.65 -8.92 12.58
C ILE A 324 -6.33 -9.83 11.41
N VAL A 325 -7.33 -10.10 10.57
CA VAL A 325 -7.17 -10.92 9.38
C VAL A 325 -7.06 -10.01 8.16
N GLY A 326 -5.91 -10.03 7.50
CA GLY A 326 -5.63 -9.15 6.36
C GLY A 326 -6.66 -9.30 5.26
N GLU A 327 -7.04 -10.54 4.94
CA GLU A 327 -8.12 -10.82 4.00
C GLU A 327 -8.76 -12.18 4.29
N VAL A 328 -10.10 -12.20 4.35
CA VAL A 328 -10.94 -13.38 4.54
C VAL A 328 -11.46 -13.80 3.17
N ARG A 329 -11.10 -15.02 2.75
CA ARG A 329 -11.41 -15.63 1.45
C ARG A 329 -12.17 -16.94 1.57
N GLY A 330 -12.19 -17.55 2.75
CA GLY A 330 -12.66 -18.91 2.92
C GLY A 330 -13.03 -19.30 4.36
N PRO A 331 -12.85 -20.58 4.72
CA PRO A 331 -13.37 -21.15 5.96
C PRO A 331 -12.92 -20.48 7.27
N GLU A 332 -11.80 -19.76 7.26
CA GLU A 332 -11.32 -18.95 8.39
C GLU A 332 -12.34 -17.88 8.84
N ALA A 333 -13.30 -17.50 7.97
CA ALA A 333 -14.40 -16.62 8.33
C ALA A 333 -15.13 -17.11 9.59
N PHE A 334 -15.34 -18.42 9.71
CA PHE A 334 -15.98 -19.01 10.89
C PHE A 334 -15.15 -18.80 12.16
N ASP A 335 -13.86 -19.08 12.07
CA ASP A 335 -12.94 -18.97 13.21
C ASP A 335 -12.73 -17.49 13.62
N LEU A 336 -12.78 -16.55 12.67
CA LEU A 336 -12.79 -15.11 12.94
C LEU A 336 -14.06 -14.66 13.68
N LEU A 337 -15.25 -15.08 13.21
CA LEU A 337 -16.50 -14.76 13.91
C LEU A 337 -16.51 -15.36 15.32
N GLN A 338 -16.02 -16.60 15.48
CA GLN A 338 -15.88 -17.19 16.82
C GLN A 338 -14.94 -16.37 17.70
N ALA A 339 -13.80 -15.90 17.19
CA ALA A 339 -12.89 -15.05 17.95
C ALA A 339 -13.59 -13.78 18.46
N MET A 340 -14.29 -13.09 17.55
CA MET A 340 -15.08 -11.89 17.82
C MET A 340 -16.14 -12.13 18.91
N ASN A 341 -16.77 -13.30 18.93
CA ASN A 341 -17.81 -13.65 19.91
C ASN A 341 -17.24 -14.19 21.25
N THR A 342 -15.95 -14.55 21.31
CA THR A 342 -15.33 -15.22 22.47
C THR A 342 -14.35 -14.33 23.24
N GLY A 343 -14.59 -13.02 23.24
CA GLY A 343 -13.84 -12.05 24.06
C GLY A 343 -12.59 -11.47 23.41
N HIS A 344 -12.44 -11.61 22.09
CA HIS A 344 -11.41 -10.92 21.31
C HIS A 344 -11.99 -9.70 20.59
N ASP A 345 -12.66 -8.84 21.37
CA ASP A 345 -13.36 -7.64 20.88
C ASP A 345 -12.39 -6.67 20.20
N GLY A 346 -12.88 -6.01 19.15
CA GLY A 346 -12.08 -5.10 18.34
C GLY A 346 -11.30 -5.81 17.23
N SER A 347 -11.57 -7.10 17.00
CA SER A 347 -11.02 -7.87 15.90
C SER A 347 -11.52 -7.33 14.56
N MET A 348 -10.69 -7.44 13.52
CA MET A 348 -10.98 -6.84 12.22
C MET A 348 -10.63 -7.78 11.08
N GLY A 349 -11.37 -7.71 9.99
CA GLY A 349 -11.08 -8.46 8.77
C GLY A 349 -11.39 -7.66 7.52
N THR A 350 -10.70 -7.93 6.41
CA THR A 350 -11.17 -7.47 5.10
C THR A 350 -11.76 -8.60 4.27
N LEU A 351 -12.69 -8.29 3.38
CA LEU A 351 -13.18 -9.25 2.40
C LEU A 351 -13.61 -8.58 1.09
N HIS A 352 -13.71 -9.37 0.02
CA HIS A 352 -14.24 -8.91 -1.25
C HIS A 352 -15.78 -8.99 -1.29
N ALA A 353 -16.41 -7.82 -1.44
CA ALA A 353 -17.83 -7.64 -1.70
C ALA A 353 -18.09 -6.24 -2.29
N ASN A 354 -19.15 -6.08 -3.08
CA ASN A 354 -19.51 -4.81 -3.71
C ASN A 354 -20.48 -3.98 -2.86
N SER A 355 -21.00 -4.53 -1.77
CA SER A 355 -21.84 -3.82 -0.79
C SER A 355 -21.75 -4.46 0.60
N PRO A 356 -22.13 -3.74 1.67
CA PRO A 356 -22.24 -4.31 3.01
C PRO A 356 -23.19 -5.51 3.08
N ARG A 357 -24.31 -5.47 2.34
CA ARG A 357 -25.27 -6.59 2.28
C ARG A 357 -24.65 -7.81 1.62
N GLU A 358 -23.90 -7.63 0.53
CA GLU A 358 -23.18 -8.73 -0.11
C GLU A 358 -22.08 -9.29 0.79
N ALA A 359 -21.42 -8.45 1.59
CA ALA A 359 -20.40 -8.90 2.54
C ALA A 359 -20.94 -9.96 3.52
N ILE A 360 -22.17 -9.79 4.00
CA ILE A 360 -22.88 -10.76 4.85
C ILE A 360 -23.06 -12.09 4.12
N SER A 361 -23.59 -12.07 2.89
CA SER A 361 -23.78 -13.28 2.07
C SER A 361 -22.47 -13.97 1.70
N ARG A 362 -21.38 -13.21 1.53
CA ARG A 362 -20.04 -13.74 1.25
C ARG A 362 -19.47 -14.49 2.46
N ILE A 363 -19.63 -13.97 3.66
CA ILE A 363 -19.25 -14.67 4.89
C ILE A 363 -20.02 -16.00 5.02
N GLU A 364 -21.34 -16.00 4.77
CA GLU A 364 -22.15 -17.22 4.77
C GLU A 364 -21.61 -18.28 3.80
N SER A 365 -21.27 -17.85 2.58
CA SER A 365 -20.69 -18.71 1.55
C SER A 365 -19.33 -19.26 1.96
N MET A 366 -18.45 -18.41 2.50
CA MET A 366 -17.09 -18.77 2.93
C MET A 366 -17.09 -19.80 4.06
N ILE A 367 -18.01 -19.68 5.01
CA ILE A 367 -18.18 -20.65 6.10
C ILE A 367 -18.65 -22.00 5.54
N THR A 368 -19.59 -21.99 4.59
CA THR A 368 -20.09 -23.22 3.95
C THR A 368 -19.00 -23.97 3.17
N MET A 369 -18.05 -23.26 2.55
CA MET A 369 -16.88 -23.88 1.88
C MET A 369 -16.01 -24.70 2.84
N GLY A 370 -16.07 -24.42 4.14
CA GLY A 370 -15.30 -25.11 5.18
C GLY A 370 -15.80 -26.51 5.54
N GLY A 371 -16.84 -27.01 4.86
CA GLY A 371 -17.47 -28.30 5.14
C GLY A 371 -18.39 -28.29 6.36
N TYR A 372 -18.67 -27.11 6.93
CA TYR A 372 -19.63 -26.98 8.02
C TYR A 372 -21.06 -27.12 7.49
N SER A 373 -21.81 -28.09 7.99
CA SER A 373 -23.25 -28.25 7.71
C SER A 373 -24.11 -27.44 8.67
N LEU A 374 -23.81 -26.15 8.82
CA LEU A 374 -24.61 -25.25 9.66
C LEU A 374 -25.79 -24.68 8.85
N PRO A 375 -27.01 -24.64 9.40
CA PRO A 375 -28.10 -23.93 8.77
C PRO A 375 -27.74 -22.44 8.58
N SER A 376 -28.09 -21.86 7.43
CA SER A 376 -27.85 -20.44 7.12
C SER A 376 -28.25 -19.48 8.24
N LYS A 377 -29.36 -19.77 8.93
CA LYS A 377 -29.84 -18.97 10.06
C LYS A 377 -28.82 -18.90 11.19
N VAL A 378 -28.20 -20.03 11.55
CA VAL A 378 -27.18 -20.09 12.62
C VAL A 378 -25.95 -19.26 12.24
N ILE A 379 -25.52 -19.32 10.98
CA ILE A 379 -24.39 -18.53 10.49
C ILE A 379 -24.69 -17.03 10.58
N ARG A 380 -25.92 -16.62 10.22
CA ARG A 380 -26.35 -15.22 10.33
C ARG A 380 -26.45 -14.78 11.78
N GLU A 381 -26.98 -15.61 12.67
CA GLU A 381 -27.03 -15.33 14.11
C GLU A 381 -25.62 -15.11 14.67
N MET A 382 -24.66 -15.97 14.30
CA MET A 382 -23.25 -15.79 14.66
C MET A 382 -22.67 -14.50 14.09
N LEU A 383 -22.94 -14.17 12.83
CA LEU A 383 -22.45 -12.93 12.21
C LEU A 383 -22.98 -11.71 12.96
N VAL A 384 -24.28 -11.67 13.24
CA VAL A 384 -24.96 -10.58 13.94
C VAL A 384 -24.43 -10.40 15.36
N SER A 385 -24.15 -11.50 16.07
CA SER A 385 -23.59 -11.40 17.42
C SER A 385 -22.11 -11.01 17.46
N SER A 386 -21.41 -11.13 16.32
CA SER A 386 -19.95 -10.99 16.27
C SER A 386 -19.49 -9.70 15.61
N VAL A 387 -20.17 -9.23 14.57
CA VAL A 387 -19.76 -8.06 13.77
C VAL A 387 -20.60 -6.85 14.18
N ASP A 388 -19.95 -5.76 14.56
CA ASP A 388 -20.66 -4.53 14.90
C ASP A 388 -20.82 -3.61 13.69
N VAL A 389 -19.74 -3.46 12.90
CA VAL A 389 -19.67 -2.49 11.80
C VAL A 389 -19.08 -3.10 10.54
N ILE A 390 -19.72 -2.83 9.41
CA ILE A 390 -19.20 -3.08 8.06
C ILE A 390 -18.86 -1.74 7.41
N ILE A 391 -17.62 -1.59 6.94
CA ILE A 391 -17.15 -0.38 6.25
C ILE A 391 -16.91 -0.72 4.78
N GLN A 392 -17.62 -0.04 3.88
CA GLN A 392 -17.48 -0.24 2.43
C GLN A 392 -16.47 0.75 1.85
N ALA A 393 -15.38 0.22 1.26
CA ALA A 393 -14.43 0.98 0.46
C ALA A 393 -14.60 0.65 -1.02
N SER A 394 -14.69 1.68 -1.85
CA SER A 394 -14.95 1.55 -3.29
C SER A 394 -13.94 2.34 -4.11
N ARG A 395 -13.50 1.78 -5.24
CA ARG A 395 -12.81 2.52 -6.30
C ARG A 395 -13.87 2.97 -7.31
N LEU A 396 -14.05 4.28 -7.45
CA LEU A 396 -15.02 4.84 -8.38
C LEU A 396 -14.46 4.85 -9.81
N ARG A 397 -15.32 5.15 -10.80
CA ARG A 397 -14.94 5.12 -12.23
C ARG A 397 -13.85 6.11 -12.62
N ASP A 398 -13.73 7.21 -11.87
CA ASP A 398 -12.69 8.22 -12.06
C ASP A 398 -11.35 7.81 -11.42
N GLY A 399 -11.26 6.58 -10.91
CA GLY A 399 -10.09 6.03 -10.24
C GLY A 399 -9.96 6.43 -8.77
N SER A 400 -10.78 7.36 -8.28
CA SER A 400 -10.74 7.80 -6.89
C SER A 400 -11.18 6.68 -5.95
N ARG A 401 -10.55 6.61 -4.77
CA ARG A 401 -10.95 5.69 -3.70
C ARG A 401 -11.80 6.45 -2.71
N ARG A 402 -12.94 5.90 -2.33
CA ARG A 402 -13.90 6.49 -1.39
C ARG A 402 -14.38 5.45 -0.40
N ILE A 403 -14.52 5.86 0.86
CA ILE A 403 -15.28 5.11 1.85
C ILE A 403 -16.74 5.47 1.62
N THR A 404 -17.53 4.54 1.08
CA THR A 404 -18.88 4.84 0.59
C THR A 404 -19.95 4.62 1.65
N GLN A 405 -19.76 3.67 2.56
CA GLN A 405 -20.72 3.35 3.62
C GLN A 405 -19.99 2.99 4.92
N ILE A 406 -20.53 3.44 6.05
CA ILE A 406 -20.29 2.90 7.39
C ILE A 406 -21.63 2.36 7.87
N THR A 407 -21.73 1.04 8.03
CA THR A 407 -22.99 0.34 8.27
C THR A 407 -22.89 -0.48 9.54
N GLU A 408 -23.83 -0.31 10.47
CA GLU A 408 -23.96 -1.16 11.65
C GLU A 408 -24.78 -2.40 11.35
N VAL A 409 -24.42 -3.50 12.01
CA VAL A 409 -25.21 -4.74 12.07
C VAL A 409 -26.00 -4.72 13.38
N LEU A 410 -27.32 -4.82 13.30
CA LEU A 410 -28.19 -4.61 14.47
C LEU A 410 -28.73 -5.91 15.06
N GLY A 411 -29.16 -6.82 14.19
CA GLY A 411 -30.05 -7.90 14.60
C GLY A 411 -30.53 -8.74 13.43
N MET A 412 -31.50 -9.60 13.70
CA MET A 412 -32.23 -10.35 12.67
C MET A 412 -33.73 -10.18 12.85
N GLU A 413 -34.42 -10.01 11.73
CA GLU A 413 -35.87 -10.13 11.64
C GLU A 413 -36.21 -11.39 10.81
N GLY A 414 -36.63 -12.45 11.50
CA GLY A 414 -36.77 -13.77 10.89
C GLY A 414 -35.41 -14.31 10.44
N ASP A 415 -35.21 -14.42 9.12
CA ASP A 415 -33.97 -14.91 8.50
C ASP A 415 -33.13 -13.79 7.85
N VAL A 416 -33.58 -12.54 7.95
CA VAL A 416 -32.93 -11.38 7.34
C VAL A 416 -32.11 -10.63 8.38
N VAL A 417 -30.83 -10.38 8.08
CA VAL A 417 -29.97 -9.52 8.90
C VAL A 417 -30.37 -8.06 8.70
N THR A 418 -30.66 -7.38 9.80
CA THR A 418 -31.01 -5.96 9.83
C THR A 418 -29.74 -5.13 10.02
N THR A 419 -29.56 -4.14 9.16
CA THR A 419 -28.43 -3.22 9.20
C THR A 419 -28.93 -1.77 9.17
N GLN A 420 -28.13 -0.85 9.67
CA GLN A 420 -28.38 0.59 9.52
C GLN A 420 -27.13 1.31 9.03
N GLU A 421 -27.28 2.19 8.06
CA GLU A 421 -26.18 3.01 7.57
C GLU A 421 -26.02 4.22 8.48
N LEU A 422 -24.84 4.46 9.04
CA LEU A 422 -24.52 5.65 9.82
C LEU A 422 -24.01 6.78 8.94
N PHE A 423 -23.26 6.41 7.90
CA PHE A 423 -22.54 7.35 7.06
C PHE A 423 -22.54 6.84 5.62
N VAL A 424 -22.88 7.68 4.67
CA VAL A 424 -22.98 7.32 3.25
C VAL A 424 -22.33 8.37 2.36
N TYR A 425 -21.87 7.95 1.19
CA TYR A 425 -21.37 8.83 0.12
C TYR A 425 -22.38 8.89 -1.02
N ASP A 426 -22.98 10.07 -1.21
CA ASP A 426 -23.88 10.32 -2.33
C ASP A 426 -23.08 10.82 -3.54
N ILE A 427 -23.31 10.22 -4.71
CA ILE A 427 -22.80 10.74 -5.99
C ILE A 427 -23.77 11.82 -6.45
N LEU A 428 -23.29 13.07 -6.55
CA LEU A 428 -24.09 14.23 -6.94
C LEU A 428 -23.98 14.51 -8.45
N GLY A 429 -22.90 14.06 -9.08
CA GLY A 429 -22.68 14.24 -10.51
C GLY A 429 -21.22 14.05 -10.90
N GLU A 430 -20.83 14.73 -11.97
CA GLU A 430 -19.51 14.64 -12.59
C GLU A 430 -19.09 16.02 -13.07
N ASP A 431 -17.81 16.36 -12.91
CA ASP A 431 -17.26 17.61 -13.45
C ASP A 431 -16.94 17.49 -14.96
N ALA A 432 -16.56 18.61 -15.58
CA ALA A 432 -16.23 18.63 -17.01
C ALA A 432 -15.04 17.74 -17.42
N ASN A 433 -14.23 17.28 -16.45
CA ASN A 433 -13.05 16.43 -16.67
C ASN A 433 -13.33 14.95 -16.34
N GLY A 434 -14.59 14.59 -16.07
CA GLY A 434 -14.98 13.23 -15.76
C GLY A 434 -14.74 12.81 -14.29
N ARG A 435 -14.44 13.75 -13.39
CA ARG A 435 -14.24 13.46 -11.96
C ARG A 435 -15.58 13.42 -11.25
N ILE A 436 -15.77 12.43 -10.39
CA ILE A 436 -17.02 12.28 -9.64
C ILE A 436 -17.09 13.36 -8.57
N ILE A 437 -18.18 14.12 -8.61
CA ILE A 437 -18.58 15.02 -7.54
C ILE A 437 -19.52 14.22 -6.64
N GLY A 438 -19.15 14.06 -5.39
CA GLY A 438 -20.00 13.45 -4.38
C GLY A 438 -19.76 14.06 -3.01
N ARG A 439 -20.58 13.65 -2.06
CA ARG A 439 -20.57 14.19 -0.71
C ARG A 439 -20.90 13.10 0.28
N HIS A 440 -20.17 13.06 1.38
CA HIS A 440 -20.54 12.24 2.51
C HIS A 440 -21.60 12.91 3.39
N ARG A 441 -22.49 12.11 3.98
CA ARG A 441 -23.47 12.55 4.97
C ARG A 441 -23.75 11.49 6.03
N SER A 442 -24.14 11.95 7.21
CA SER A 442 -24.83 11.14 8.20
C SER A 442 -26.26 10.83 7.74
N THR A 443 -26.82 9.74 8.24
CA THR A 443 -28.21 9.33 7.99
C THR A 443 -29.20 9.82 9.04
N GLY A 444 -28.75 10.60 10.03
CA GLY A 444 -29.58 11.15 11.11
C GLY A 444 -29.68 10.25 12.35
N ILE A 445 -28.85 9.21 12.44
CA ILE A 445 -28.77 8.34 13.62
C ILE A 445 -27.89 9.02 14.68
N GLY A 446 -28.52 9.59 15.72
CA GLY A 446 -27.80 10.27 16.79
C GLY A 446 -27.18 9.34 17.85
N ARG A 447 -27.69 8.12 17.99
CA ARG A 447 -27.17 7.10 18.91
C ARG A 447 -27.06 5.74 18.19
N PRO A 448 -25.90 5.43 17.58
CA PRO A 448 -25.61 4.13 16.99
C PRO A 448 -25.78 2.96 17.98
N ALA A 449 -25.86 1.73 17.48
CA ALA A 449 -25.91 0.53 18.31
C ALA A 449 -24.67 0.36 19.20
N PHE A 450 -23.48 0.76 18.71
CA PHE A 450 -22.27 0.76 19.54
C PHE A 450 -22.17 1.97 20.52
N TRP A 451 -23.22 2.77 20.69
CA TRP A 451 -23.20 3.98 21.53
C TRP A 451 -22.76 3.73 22.97
N ASP A 452 -23.30 2.71 23.63
CA ASP A 452 -22.94 2.41 25.01
C ASP A 452 -21.48 1.96 25.12
N ARG A 453 -20.95 1.30 24.08
CA ARG A 453 -19.54 0.99 23.97
C ARG A 453 -18.71 2.28 23.82
N ALA A 454 -19.11 3.19 22.94
CA ALA A 454 -18.45 4.49 22.81
C ALA A 454 -18.44 5.25 24.15
N ARG A 455 -19.54 5.23 24.89
CA ARG A 455 -19.64 5.83 26.22
C ARG A 455 -18.71 5.19 27.25
N TYR A 456 -18.57 3.87 27.23
CA TYR A 456 -17.64 3.17 28.11
C TYR A 456 -16.18 3.63 27.89
N TYR A 457 -15.80 3.94 26.66
CA TYR A 457 -14.48 4.49 26.33
C TYR A 457 -14.40 6.03 26.37
N GLY A 458 -15.46 6.73 26.77
CA GLY A 458 -15.51 8.20 26.84
C GLY A 458 -15.52 8.91 25.48
N GLU A 459 -15.97 8.22 24.43
CA GLU A 459 -15.99 8.70 23.04
C GLU A 459 -17.39 9.17 22.57
N GLU A 460 -18.42 9.04 23.39
CA GLU A 460 -19.81 9.32 23.03
C GLU A 460 -20.05 10.79 22.62
N ILE A 461 -19.37 11.73 23.28
CA ILE A 461 -19.48 13.16 22.97
C ILE A 461 -18.87 13.45 21.59
N ARG A 462 -17.70 12.87 21.30
CA ARG A 462 -17.03 13.02 20.00
C ARG A 462 -17.85 12.36 18.90
N LEU A 463 -18.46 11.21 19.19
CA LEU A 463 -19.29 10.47 18.26
C LEU A 463 -20.54 11.26 17.87
N ALA A 464 -21.29 11.78 18.85
CA ALA A 464 -22.46 12.63 18.56
C ALA A 464 -22.06 13.87 17.77
N ALA A 465 -20.99 14.56 18.17
CA ALA A 465 -20.54 15.75 17.45
C ALA A 465 -20.18 15.46 15.99
N ALA A 466 -19.53 14.33 15.71
CA ALA A 466 -19.19 13.91 14.36
C ALA A 466 -20.44 13.56 13.54
N LEU A 467 -21.37 12.79 14.11
CA LEU A 467 -22.63 12.41 13.44
C LEU A 467 -23.50 13.63 13.13
N ASP A 468 -23.64 14.56 14.07
CA ASP A 468 -24.41 15.80 13.92
C ASP A 468 -23.78 16.75 12.89
N ALA A 469 -22.45 16.91 12.93
CA ALA A 469 -21.73 17.77 11.99
C ALA A 469 -21.83 17.26 10.54
N ALA A 470 -21.95 15.95 10.37
CA ALA A 470 -22.08 15.34 9.06
C ALA A 470 -23.52 15.21 8.57
N GLU A 471 -24.51 15.56 9.39
CA GLU A 471 -25.90 15.63 8.96
C GLU A 471 -26.07 16.81 7.98
N LEU A 472 -26.72 16.55 6.85
CA LEU A 472 -27.07 17.62 5.93
C LEU A 472 -28.13 18.50 6.58
N LYS A 473 -27.74 19.68 7.06
CA LYS A 473 -28.71 20.75 7.32
C LYS A 473 -29.46 21.00 6.00
N LYS A 474 -30.76 20.72 5.98
CA LYS A 474 -31.63 21.14 4.88
C LYS A 474 -31.34 22.61 4.60
N ALA A 475 -31.05 22.95 3.35
CA ALA A 475 -31.01 24.35 2.94
C ALA A 475 -32.35 24.97 3.36
N ALA A 476 -32.28 25.97 4.24
CA ALA A 476 -33.44 26.68 4.76
C ALA A 476 -34.09 27.54 3.67
#